data_AF-A0A3M5J5J8-F1
#
_entry.id   AF-A0A3M5J5J8-F1
#
_cell.length_a   1.000
_cell.length_b   1.000
_cell.length_c   1.000
_cell.angle_alpha   90.00
_cell.angle_beta   90.00
_cell.angle_gamma   90.00
#
_symmetry.space_group_name_H-M   'P 1'
#
loop_
_entity.id
_entity.type
_entity.pdbx_description
1 polymer ?
#
loop_
_entity_poly.entity_id
_entity_poly.type
_entity_poly.pdbx_seq_one_letter_code
_entity_poly.pdbx_strand_id
1 'polypeptide(L)' 'MRDGDKVLIDIPNRSINLLIDDAEMAERRAEQDKKGWKPVESRPRKVTTALKAYALLATSADKGAVRDKALLDKLVP' A
#
# COMPACT_ATOMS: atom_id res chain seq x y z
N MET A 1 0.28 10.14 -3.92
CA MET A 1 1.00 11.29 -3.34
C MET A 1 2.19 11.60 -4.24
N ARG A 2 2.50 12.88 -4.40
CA ARG A 2 3.64 13.41 -5.15
C ARG A 2 4.44 14.32 -4.22
N ASP A 3 5.70 14.56 -4.56
CA ASP A 3 6.53 15.50 -3.80
C ASP A 3 5.93 16.89 -3.83
N GLY A 4 5.90 17.55 -2.67
CA GLY A 4 5.28 18.86 -2.49
C GLY A 4 3.80 18.84 -2.09
N ASP A 5 3.12 17.68 -2.12
CA ASP A 5 1.76 17.58 -1.57
C ASP A 5 1.78 17.89 -0.06
N LYS A 6 0.86 18.73 0.39
CA LYS A 6 0.73 19.06 1.82
C LYS A 6 -0.05 17.97 2.54
N VAL A 7 0.46 17.52 3.69
CA VAL A 7 -0.21 16.57 4.57
C VAL A 7 -0.52 17.27 5.88
N LEU A 8 -1.80 17.31 6.26
CA LEU A 8 -2.25 17.76 7.56
C LEU A 8 -2.26 16.57 8.52
N ILE A 9 -1.45 16.64 9.58
CA ILE A 9 -1.47 15.69 10.69
C ILE A 9 -2.06 16.40 11.89
N ASP A 10 -3.29 16.03 12.24
CA ASP A 10 -4.00 16.58 13.40
C ASP A 10 -3.99 15.55 14.52
N ILE A 11 -3.09 15.75 15.50
CA ILE A 11 -2.91 14.84 16.63
C ILE A 11 -4.11 14.87 17.58
N PRO A 12 -4.64 16.04 18.00
CA PRO A 12 -5.85 16.09 18.83
C PRO A 12 -7.04 15.35 18.23
N ASN A 13 -7.30 15.54 16.92
CA ASN A 13 -8.42 14.91 16.22
C ASN A 13 -8.09 13.53 15.63
N ARG A 14 -6.85 13.03 15.82
CA ARG A 14 -6.35 11.74 15.33
C ARG A 14 -6.58 11.52 13.82
N SER A 15 -6.32 12.55 13.02
CA SER A 15 -6.52 12.49 11.58
C SER A 15 -5.24 12.78 10.80
N ILE A 16 -5.15 12.17 9.61
CA ILE A 16 -4.08 12.41 8.64
C ILE A 16 -4.75 12.62 7.29
N ASN A 17 -4.71 13.85 6.78
CA ASN A 17 -5.37 14.25 5.55
C ASN A 17 -4.37 14.76 4.54
N LEU A 18 -4.50 14.31 3.28
CA LEU A 18 -3.78 14.88 2.16
C LEU A 18 -4.56 16.11 1.66
N LEU A 19 -3.95 17.29 1.70
CA LEU A 19 -4.61 18.55 1.35
C LEU A 19 -4.59 18.79 -0.16
N ILE A 20 -5.27 17.92 -0.90
CA ILE A 20 -5.56 18.09 -2.33
C ILE A 20 -7.04 17.78 -2.59
N ASP A 21 -7.58 18.29 -3.69
CA ASP A 21 -8.99 18.11 -4.01
C ASP A 21 -9.30 16.65 -4.36
N ASP A 22 -10.50 16.19 -4.02
CA ASP A 22 -10.93 14.81 -4.28
C ASP A 22 -10.92 14.45 -5.78
N ALA A 23 -11.25 15.42 -6.64
CA ALA A 23 -11.19 15.26 -8.08
C ALA A 23 -9.75 14.97 -8.55
N GLU A 24 -8.78 15.73 -8.03
CA GLU A 24 -7.37 15.52 -8.33
C GLU A 24 -6.88 14.17 -7.79
N MET A 25 -7.31 13.77 -6.58
CA MET A 25 -7.00 12.43 -6.05
C MET A 25 -7.52 11.31 -6.93
N ALA A 26 -8.74 11.44 -7.44
CA ALA A 26 -9.36 10.44 -8.31
C ALA A 26 -8.61 10.32 -9.65
N GLU A 27 -8.26 11.45 -10.27
CA GLU A 27 -7.45 11.48 -11.49
C GLU A 27 -6.08 10.82 -11.28
N ARG A 28 -5.37 11.19 -10.19
CA ARG A 28 -4.06 10.63 -9.86
C ARG A 28 -4.14 9.12 -9.60
N ARG A 29 -5.21 8.60 -8.98
CA ARG A 29 -5.43 7.15 -8.84
C ARG A 29 -5.62 6.49 -10.18
N ALA A 30 -6.49 7.02 -11.05
CA ALA A 30 -6.76 6.44 -12.36
C ALA A 30 -5.50 6.40 -13.25
N GLU A 31 -4.65 7.42 -13.18
CA GLU A 31 -3.32 7.41 -13.83
C GLU A 31 -2.41 6.31 -13.26
N GLN A 32 -2.40 6.13 -11.94
CA GLN A 32 -1.56 5.14 -11.27
C GLN A 32 -2.05 3.72 -11.51
N ASP A 33 -3.36 3.49 -11.57
CA ASP A 33 -3.97 2.19 -11.88
C ASP A 33 -3.54 1.72 -13.28
N LYS A 34 -3.45 2.64 -14.25
CA LYS A 34 -2.94 2.35 -15.60
C LYS A 34 -1.45 1.98 -15.60
N LYS A 35 -0.63 2.60 -14.75
CA LYS A 35 0.80 2.30 -14.59
C LYS A 35 1.04 1.02 -13.77
N GLY A 36 0.10 0.66 -12.90
CA GLY A 36 0.18 -0.43 -11.95
C GLY A 36 0.88 -0.04 -10.65
N TRP A 37 0.54 -0.75 -9.58
CA TRP A 37 1.08 -0.54 -8.23
C TRP A 37 2.31 -1.42 -8.00
N LYS A 38 3.42 -1.08 -8.68
CA LYS A 38 4.71 -1.75 -8.51
C LYS A 38 5.80 -0.71 -8.28
N PRO A 39 6.89 -1.05 -7.56
CA PRO A 39 8.04 -0.17 -7.44
C PRO A 39 8.54 0.25 -8.82
N VAL A 40 8.56 1.56 -9.09
CA VAL A 40 8.99 2.13 -10.38
C VAL A 40 10.50 2.01 -10.54
N GLU A 41 11.26 2.24 -9.46
CA GLU A 41 12.70 2.11 -9.44
C GLU A 41 13.15 0.68 -9.13
N SER A 42 14.11 0.18 -9.91
CA SER A 42 14.76 -1.10 -9.63
C SER A 42 15.65 -0.95 -8.39
N ARG A 43 15.19 -1.50 -7.26
CA ARG A 43 15.96 -1.52 -6.01
C ARG A 43 16.54 -2.92 -5.79
N PRO A 44 17.84 -3.16 -5.99
CA PRO A 44 18.46 -4.47 -5.80
C PRO A 44 18.49 -4.81 -4.30
N ARG A 45 17.43 -5.46 -3.82
CA ARG A 45 17.35 -6.04 -2.49
C ARG A 45 17.21 -7.54 -2.61
N LYS A 46 17.89 -8.29 -1.75
CA LYS A 46 17.72 -9.74 -1.65
C LYS A 46 16.36 -10.03 -1.00
N VAL A 47 15.36 -10.38 -1.81
CA VAL A 47 14.06 -10.82 -1.33
C VAL A 47 14.08 -12.34 -1.20
N THR A 48 14.19 -12.82 0.03
CA THR A 48 14.20 -14.26 0.34
C THR A 48 12.83 -14.89 0.11
N THR A 49 12.78 -16.21 -0.06
CA THR A 49 11.51 -16.95 -0.18
C THR A 49 10.61 -16.73 1.03
N ALA A 50 11.17 -16.66 2.24
CA ALA A 50 10.42 -16.36 3.46
C ALA A 50 9.74 -14.98 3.41
N LEU A 51 10.42 -13.96 2.86
CA LEU A 51 9.83 -12.63 2.70
C LEU A 51 8.72 -12.60 1.64
N LYS A 52 8.86 -13.39 0.57
CA LYS A 52 7.80 -13.56 -0.45
C LYS A 52 6.57 -14.23 0.16
N ALA A 53 6.76 -15.30 0.92
CA ALA A 53 5.68 -16.00 1.61
C ALA A 53 4.99 -15.10 2.66
N TYR A 54 5.77 -14.32 3.42
CA TYR A 54 5.21 -13.35 4.35
C TYR A 54 4.33 -12.31 3.65
N ALA A 55 4.82 -11.69 2.58
CA ALA A 55 4.08 -10.66 1.83
C ALA A 55 2.76 -11.17 1.25
N LEU A 56 2.69 -12.47 0.94
CA LEU A 56 1.50 -13.13 0.40
C LEU A 56 0.42 -13.42 1.45
N LEU A 57 0.83 -13.69 2.69
CA LEU A 57 -0.06 -14.09 3.77
C LEU A 57 -0.37 -12.96 4.76
N ALA A 58 0.45 -11.90 4.78
CA ALA A 58 0.30 -10.80 5.72
C ALA A 58 -0.98 -10.01 5.44
N THR A 59 -1.81 -9.88 6.47
CA THR A 59 -2.99 -9.02 6.46
C THR A 59 -2.62 -7.56 6.67
N SER A 60 -3.60 -6.67 6.53
CA SER A 60 -3.42 -5.25 6.75
C SER A 60 -2.98 -4.93 8.20
N ALA A 61 -2.21 -3.86 8.38
CA ALA A 61 -1.62 -3.49 9.67
C ALA A 61 -2.67 -3.06 10.71
N ASP A 62 -3.82 -2.53 10.26
CA ASP A 62 -4.99 -2.26 11.12
C ASP A 62 -5.53 -3.52 11.79
N LYS A 63 -5.36 -4.70 11.15
CA LYS A 63 -5.71 -6.02 11.67
C LYS A 63 -4.54 -6.71 12.39
N GLY A 64 -3.43 -6.00 12.61
CA GLY A 64 -2.25 -6.51 13.31
C GLY A 64 -1.24 -7.26 12.45
N ALA A 65 -1.34 -7.19 11.12
CA ALA A 65 -0.41 -7.83 10.17
C ALA A 65 -0.22 -9.34 10.39
N VAL A 66 -1.26 -10.01 10.89
CA VAL A 66 -1.25 -11.46 11.11
C VAL A 66 -1.21 -12.20 9.78
N ARG A 67 -0.66 -13.43 9.80
CA ARG A 67 -0.61 -14.30 8.63
C ARG A 67 -1.93 -15.06 8.50
N ASP A 68 -2.68 -14.78 7.44
CA ASP A 68 -3.94 -15.48 7.16
C ASP A 68 -3.68 -16.73 6.31
N LYS A 69 -4.01 -17.90 6.87
CA LYS A 69 -3.86 -19.20 6.21
C LYS A 69 -4.88 -19.39 5.09
N ALA A 70 -6.04 -18.74 5.15
CA ALA A 70 -7.05 -18.85 4.10
C ALA A 70 -6.55 -18.25 2.77
N LEU A 71 -5.59 -17.32 2.80
CA LEU A 71 -4.91 -16.82 1.61
C LEU A 71 -4.05 -17.88 0.93
N LEU A 72 -3.52 -18.85 1.70
CA LEU A 72 -2.77 -19.97 1.16
C LEU A 72 -3.71 -20.96 0.45
N ASP A 73 -4.86 -21.24 1.06
CA ASP A 73 -5.86 -22.17 0.50
C ASP A 73 -6.44 -21.65 -0.83
N LYS A 74 -6.52 -20.32 -1.02
CA LYS A 74 -6.94 -19.71 -2.30
C LYS A 74 -5.92 -19.86 -3.43
N LEU A 75 -4.68 -20.20 -3.12
CA LEU A 75 -3.60 -20.33 -4.10
C LEU A 75 -3.33 -21.77 -4.50
N VAL A 76 -3.89 -22.73 -3.76
CA VAL A 76 -3.87 -24.15 -4.09
C VAL A 76 -5.22 -24.49 -4.73
N PRO A 77 -5.26 -24.89 -6.02
CA PRO A 77 -6.50 -25.26 -6.70
C PRO A 77 -7.15 -26.52 -6.12
#